data_AF-A0A534JTE7-F1
#
_entry.id   AF-A0A534JTE7-F1
#
_cell.length_a   1.000
_cell.length_b   1.000
_cell.length_c   1.000
_cell.angle_alpha   90.00
_cell.angle_beta   90.00
_cell.angle_gamma   90.00
#
_symmetry.space_group_name_H-M   'P 1'
#
loop_
_entity.id
_entity.type
_entity.pdbx_description
1 polymer ?
#
loop_
_entity_poly.entity_id
_entity_poly.type
_entity_poly.pdbx_seq_one_letter_code
_entity_poly.pdbx_strand_id
1 'polypeptide(L)'
;VLAKIALFAPMIALGAINRYRLIPETVEASQPTGAVRRIVGNVRFETGLGIAVLVLAGLLTAMTPAASVAAANGSGVFALDTVKDGLRVHFESYPYPTTVGVYTFTILLNYDSNGTSFDLGHNGTIQFTLWDPPRPPEPKQDLDGPHGNHFFITTTALSSPGLWKIDANIQRFDGFDLRATFYVPIKASG
;
A
#
# COMPACT_ATOMS: atom_id res chain seq x y z
N VAL A 1 -10.82 1.25 3.48
CA VAL A 1 -11.92 0.91 2.53
C VAL A 1 -13.10 1.88 2.63
N LEU A 2 -13.56 2.24 3.83
CA LEU A 2 -14.67 3.20 4.03
C LEU A 2 -14.48 4.58 3.37
N ALA A 3 -13.26 5.15 3.39
CA ALA A 3 -12.95 6.40 2.69
C ALA A 3 -13.10 6.29 1.16
N LYS A 4 -12.88 5.11 0.57
CA LYS A 4 -13.05 4.86 -0.86
C LYS A 4 -14.53 4.78 -1.25
N ILE A 5 -15.36 4.26 -0.36
CA ILE A 5 -16.83 4.14 -0.56
C ILE A 5 -17.50 5.51 -0.41
N ALA A 6 -17.02 6.37 0.50
CA ALA A 6 -17.53 7.72 0.70
C ALA A 6 -17.44 8.60 -0.57
N LEU A 7 -16.48 8.32 -1.46
CA LEU A 7 -16.34 9.02 -2.75
C LEU A 7 -17.41 8.64 -3.79
N PHE A 8 -18.06 7.48 -3.66
CA PHE A 8 -19.08 7.02 -4.61
C PHE A 8 -20.50 7.47 -4.25
N ALA A 9 -20.79 7.70 -2.97
CA ALA A 9 -22.12 8.09 -2.50
C ALA A 9 -22.67 9.39 -3.14
N PRO A 10 -21.87 10.46 -3.36
CA PRO A 10 -22.35 11.67 -4.03
C PRO A 10 -22.73 11.45 -5.49
N MET A 11 -21.99 10.60 -6.23
CA MET A 11 -22.31 10.27 -7.62
C MET A 11 -23.62 9.49 -7.74
N ILE A 12 -23.85 8.52 -6.84
CA ILE A 12 -25.11 7.75 -6.85
C ILE A 12 -26.30 8.65 -6.47
N ALA A 13 -26.11 9.55 -5.51
CA ALA A 13 -27.15 10.49 -5.09
C ALA A 13 -27.53 11.47 -6.23
N LEU A 14 -26.55 11.99 -6.98
CA LEU A 14 -26.80 12.87 -8.13
C LEU A 14 -27.52 12.13 -9.27
N GLY A 15 -27.08 10.91 -9.61
CA GLY A 15 -27.78 10.07 -10.58
C GLY A 15 -29.22 9.73 -10.17
N ALA A 16 -29.48 9.48 -8.88
CA ALA A 16 -30.81 9.23 -8.36
C ALA A 16 -31.72 10.48 -8.41
N ILE A 17 -31.19 11.65 -8.05
CA ILE A 17 -31.93 12.94 -8.13
C ILE A 17 -32.29 13.26 -9.59
N ASN A 18 -31.34 13.08 -10.51
CA ASN A 18 -31.58 13.27 -11.94
C ASN A 18 -32.65 12.32 -12.49
N ARG A 19 -32.67 11.05 -12.04
CA ARG A 19 -33.65 10.06 -12.51
C ARG A 19 -35.06 10.26 -11.94
N TYR A 20 -35.18 10.57 -10.65
CA TYR A 20 -36.49 10.57 -9.98
C TYR A 20 -37.19 11.94 -9.93
N ARG A 21 -36.48 13.05 -10.11
CA ARG A 21 -37.08 14.40 -10.12
C ARG A 21 -37.13 15.06 -11.50
N LEU A 22 -36.10 14.90 -12.32
CA LEU A 22 -35.99 15.64 -13.58
C LEU A 22 -36.63 14.93 -14.78
N ILE A 23 -36.73 13.59 -14.76
CA ILE A 23 -37.37 12.84 -15.86
C ILE A 23 -38.90 13.05 -15.89
N PRO A 24 -39.65 13.06 -14.77
CA PRO A 24 -41.10 13.27 -14.80
C PRO A 24 -41.51 14.63 -15.36
N GLU A 25 -40.77 15.71 -15.04
CA GLU A 25 -41.09 17.08 -15.49
C GLU A 25 -40.85 17.29 -17.00
N THR A 26 -40.07 16.43 -17.66
CA THR A 26 -39.82 16.54 -19.11
C THR A 26 -40.88 15.88 -19.98
N VAL A 27 -41.75 15.05 -19.40
CA VAL A 27 -42.83 14.39 -20.15
C VAL A 27 -44.03 15.33 -20.35
N GLU A 28 -44.21 16.36 -19.51
CA GLU A 28 -45.34 17.30 -19.58
C GLU A 28 -45.00 18.66 -20.25
N ALA A 29 -43.73 18.97 -20.52
CA ALA A 29 -43.34 20.30 -21.00
C ALA A 29 -43.27 20.41 -22.54
N SER A 30 -44.16 21.22 -23.11
CA SER A 30 -44.37 21.46 -24.55
C SER A 30 -43.33 22.36 -25.24
N GLN A 31 -42.15 22.59 -24.65
CA GLN A 31 -41.02 23.31 -25.30
C GLN A 31 -39.65 22.65 -25.01
N PRO A 32 -38.99 21.98 -25.99
CA PRO A 32 -37.88 21.04 -25.71
C PRO A 32 -36.49 21.66 -25.49
N THR A 33 -36.29 22.96 -25.74
CA THR A 33 -34.94 23.52 -25.96
C THR A 33 -34.19 23.94 -24.69
N GLY A 34 -34.89 24.31 -23.62
CA GLY A 34 -34.26 24.74 -22.35
C GLY A 34 -33.86 23.59 -21.42
N ALA A 35 -34.73 22.58 -21.28
CA ALA A 35 -34.55 21.45 -20.38
C ALA A 35 -33.41 20.52 -20.84
N VAL A 36 -33.34 20.23 -22.15
CA VAL A 36 -32.27 19.40 -22.75
C VAL A 36 -30.89 20.03 -22.57
N ARG A 37 -30.78 21.36 -22.67
CA ARG A 37 -29.52 22.09 -22.47
C ARG A 37 -29.02 22.04 -21.03
N ARG A 38 -29.94 22.08 -20.05
CA ARG A 38 -29.63 21.88 -18.62
C ARG A 38 -29.21 20.44 -18.31
N ILE A 39 -29.87 19.44 -18.93
CA ILE A 39 -29.52 18.03 -18.78
C ILE A 39 -28.11 17.77 -19.32
N VAL A 40 -27.78 18.26 -20.52
CA VAL A 40 -26.43 18.09 -21.11
C VAL A 40 -25.35 18.78 -20.29
N GLY A 41 -25.64 19.95 -19.69
CA GLY A 41 -24.72 20.65 -18.79
C GLY A 41 -24.43 19.86 -17.51
N ASN A 42 -25.47 19.33 -16.87
CA ASN A 42 -25.34 18.54 -15.63
C ASN A 42 -24.59 17.23 -15.87
N VAL A 43 -24.87 16.53 -16.98
CA VAL A 43 -24.17 15.29 -17.35
C VAL A 43 -22.67 15.52 -17.57
N ARG A 44 -22.28 16.66 -18.16
CA ARG A 44 -20.86 17.01 -18.37
C ARG A 44 -20.14 17.27 -17.05
N PHE A 45 -20.79 17.95 -16.11
CA PHE A 45 -20.22 18.21 -14.79
C PHE A 45 -20.08 16.91 -13.98
N GLU A 46 -21.09 16.04 -14.01
CA GLU A 46 -21.09 14.74 -13.33
C GLU A 46 -20.01 13.80 -13.89
N THR A 47 -19.85 13.76 -15.22
CA THR A 47 -18.78 13.01 -15.88
C THR A 47 -17.40 13.54 -15.47
N GLY A 48 -17.22 14.86 -15.44
CA GLY A 48 -15.96 15.48 -15.01
C GLY A 48 -15.60 15.16 -13.56
N LEU A 49 -16.59 15.20 -12.66
CA LEU A 49 -16.42 14.83 -11.26
C LEU A 49 -16.07 13.34 -11.10
N GLY A 50 -16.75 12.46 -11.85
CA GLY A 50 -16.45 11.02 -11.84
C GLY A 50 -15.03 10.71 -12.31
N ILE A 51 -14.56 11.37 -13.37
CA ILE A 51 -13.18 11.23 -13.85
C ILE A 51 -12.20 11.73 -12.78
N ALA A 52 -12.44 12.88 -12.15
CA ALA A 52 -11.56 13.41 -11.11
C ALA A 52 -11.43 12.46 -9.91
N VAL A 53 -12.54 11.85 -9.46
CA VAL A 53 -12.54 10.86 -8.38
C VAL A 53 -11.74 9.61 -8.77
N LEU A 54 -11.91 9.11 -10.00
CA LEU A 54 -11.14 7.96 -10.49
C LEU A 54 -9.64 8.26 -10.58
N VAL A 55 -9.27 9.45 -11.05
CA VAL A 55 -7.87 9.90 -11.08
C VAL A 55 -7.28 9.95 -9.68
N LEU A 56 -7.98 10.57 -8.72
CA LEU A 56 -7.52 10.65 -7.32
C LEU A 56 -7.42 9.26 -6.66
N ALA A 57 -8.39 8.38 -6.91
CA ALA A 57 -8.36 7.01 -6.40
C ALA A 57 -7.21 6.20 -7.00
N GLY A 58 -6.93 6.37 -8.29
CA GLY A 58 -5.77 5.80 -8.97
C GLY A 58 -4.47 6.30 -8.37
N LEU A 59 -4.34 7.63 -8.18
CA LEU A 59 -3.15 8.25 -7.60
C LEU A 59 -2.88 7.73 -6.18
N LEU A 60 -3.91 7.70 -5.32
CA LEU A 60 -3.79 7.20 -3.95
C LEU A 60 -3.50 5.70 -3.88
N THR A 61 -3.94 4.92 -4.88
CA THR A 61 -3.61 3.49 -4.96
C THR A 61 -2.19 3.25 -5.48
N ALA A 62 -1.66 4.17 -6.31
CA ALA A 62 -0.30 4.13 -6.80
C ALA A 62 0.73 4.62 -5.78
N MET A 63 0.31 5.42 -4.78
CA MET A 63 1.19 5.81 -3.69
C MET A 63 1.57 4.58 -2.87
N THR A 64 2.87 4.35 -2.73
CA THR A 64 3.43 3.29 -1.88
C THR A 64 2.92 3.49 -0.45
N PRO A 65 2.44 2.44 0.25
CA PRO A 65 2.06 2.56 1.64
C PRO A 65 3.21 3.18 2.43
N ALA A 66 2.92 4.22 3.20
CA ALA A 66 3.88 4.73 4.16
C ALA A 66 4.10 3.63 5.20
N ALA A 67 5.19 2.87 5.08
CA ALA A 67 5.66 2.04 6.17
C ALA A 67 5.88 2.97 7.36
N SER A 68 5.07 2.83 8.39
CA SER A 68 5.14 3.71 9.55
C SER A 68 6.35 3.32 10.38
N VAL A 69 7.23 4.28 10.63
CA VAL A 69 8.31 4.13 11.62
C VAL A 69 7.65 4.15 12.99
N ALA A 70 7.37 2.98 13.56
CA ALA A 70 7.09 2.90 14.97
C ALA A 70 8.43 3.08 15.69
N ALA A 71 8.63 4.26 16.30
CA ALA A 71 9.77 4.47 17.18
C ALA A 71 9.64 3.53 18.37
N ALA A 72 10.35 2.39 18.33
CA ALA A 72 10.43 1.48 19.44
C ALA A 72 11.17 2.17 20.60
N ASN A 73 10.44 2.38 21.70
CA ASN A 73 11.02 2.82 22.95
C ASN A 73 12.00 1.75 23.45
N GLY A 74 13.30 2.02 23.27
CA GLY A 74 14.41 1.27 23.86
C GLY A 74 14.97 0.14 22.99
N SER A 75 16.30 0.09 22.87
CA SER A 75 17.11 -1.01 22.31
C SER A 75 17.61 -0.91 20.85
N GLY A 76 17.75 0.28 20.24
CA GLY A 76 18.60 0.43 19.04
C GLY A 76 18.25 -0.46 17.82
N VAL A 77 17.02 -0.98 17.76
CA VAL A 77 16.45 -1.71 16.63
C VAL A 77 15.62 -0.72 15.81
N PHE A 78 15.76 -0.76 14.49
CA PHE A 78 14.90 -0.01 13.57
C PHE A 78 13.74 -0.90 13.16
N ALA A 79 12.52 -0.39 13.24
CA ALA A 79 11.32 -1.15 12.91
C ALA A 79 10.37 -0.39 11.99
N LEU A 80 9.71 -1.13 11.10
CA LEU A 80 8.69 -0.66 10.17
C LEU A 80 7.50 -1.61 10.19
N ASP A 81 6.31 -1.05 10.25
CA ASP A 81 5.06 -1.81 10.17
C ASP A 81 4.33 -1.55 8.84
N THR A 82 3.75 -2.60 8.28
CA THR A 82 2.77 -2.50 7.20
C THR A 82 1.66 -3.53 7.38
N VAL A 83 0.50 -3.28 6.79
CA VAL A 83 -0.63 -4.22 6.78
C VAL A 83 -0.91 -4.63 5.34
N LYS A 84 -0.93 -5.93 5.10
CA LYS A 84 -1.15 -6.52 3.78
C LYS A 84 -1.95 -7.81 3.90
N ASP A 85 -3.02 -7.91 3.11
CA ASP A 85 -3.85 -9.12 3.00
C ASP A 85 -4.32 -9.69 4.36
N GLY A 86 -4.69 -8.78 5.28
CA GLY A 86 -5.16 -9.10 6.62
C GLY A 86 -4.06 -9.40 7.65
N LEU A 87 -2.79 -9.31 7.26
CA LEU A 87 -1.63 -9.56 8.11
C LEU A 87 -0.89 -8.25 8.39
N ARG A 88 -0.50 -8.05 9.65
CA ARG A 88 0.53 -7.10 10.04
C ARG A 88 1.89 -7.73 9.80
N VAL A 89 2.74 -7.04 9.07
CA VAL A 89 4.12 -7.41 8.78
C VAL A 89 5.01 -6.44 9.52
N HIS A 90 5.65 -6.91 10.58
CA HIS A 90 6.61 -6.15 11.37
C HIS A 90 8.01 -6.46 10.85
N PHE A 91 8.67 -5.46 10.28
CA PHE A 91 10.04 -5.55 9.79
C PHE A 91 10.98 -4.91 10.78
N GLU A 92 11.99 -5.64 11.23
CA GLU A 92 13.03 -5.17 12.14
C GLU A 92 14.40 -5.27 11.49
N SER A 93 15.29 -4.34 11.85
CA SER A 93 16.70 -4.33 11.48
C SER A 93 17.57 -4.20 12.71
N TYR A 94 18.55 -5.09 12.84
CA TYR A 94 19.63 -5.02 13.80
C TYR A 94 21.01 -5.13 13.10
N PRO A 95 21.96 -4.21 13.35
CA PRO A 95 21.81 -2.98 14.13
C PRO A 95 20.90 -1.96 13.42
N TYR A 96 20.67 -0.80 14.06
CA TYR A 96 19.97 0.32 13.42
C TYR A 96 20.69 0.72 12.11
N PRO A 97 19.98 0.78 10.96
CA PRO A 97 20.56 0.96 9.64
C PRO A 97 20.96 2.42 9.41
N THR A 98 22.12 2.81 9.94
CA THR A 98 22.64 4.18 9.80
C THR A 98 23.72 4.30 8.73
N THR A 99 24.49 3.24 8.46
CA THR A 99 25.66 3.23 7.57
C THR A 99 25.72 1.94 6.76
N VAL A 100 26.66 1.80 5.84
CA VAL A 100 26.87 0.52 5.14
C VAL A 100 27.39 -0.53 6.14
N GLY A 101 26.86 -1.76 6.08
CA GLY A 101 27.25 -2.80 7.02
C GLY A 101 26.51 -4.13 6.85
N VAL A 102 26.73 -5.02 7.81
CA VAL A 102 26.02 -6.29 7.95
C VAL A 102 24.76 -6.05 8.78
N TYR A 103 23.62 -6.50 8.29
CA TYR A 103 22.33 -6.37 8.94
C TYR A 103 21.66 -7.72 9.11
N THR A 104 21.01 -7.92 10.26
CA THR A 104 20.01 -8.96 10.43
C THR A 104 18.64 -8.32 10.31
N PHE A 105 17.87 -8.78 9.32
CA PHE A 105 16.47 -8.38 9.16
C PHE A 105 15.57 -9.48 9.67
N THR A 106 14.59 -9.12 10.49
CA THR A 106 13.56 -10.02 10.99
C THR A 106 12.20 -9.55 10.49
N ILE A 107 11.37 -10.48 10.02
CA ILE A 107 10.01 -10.22 9.57
C ILE A 107 9.08 -11.06 10.43
N LEU A 108 8.28 -10.40 11.28
CA LEU A 108 7.25 -11.06 12.09
C LEU A 108 5.88 -10.87 11.46
N LEU A 109 5.08 -11.93 11.49
CA LEU A 109 3.74 -11.98 10.92
C LEU A 109 2.71 -12.16 12.03
N ASN A 110 1.72 -11.28 12.04
CA ASN A 110 0.57 -11.37 12.94
C ASN A 110 -0.71 -11.10 12.15
N TYR A 111 -1.83 -11.66 12.58
CA TYR A 111 -3.13 -11.23 12.08
C TYR A 111 -3.38 -9.78 12.49
N ASP A 112 -3.70 -8.92 11.53
CA ASP A 112 -3.98 -7.51 11.83
C ASP A 112 -5.27 -7.34 12.66
N SER A 113 -6.21 -8.28 12.52
CA SER A 113 -7.51 -8.25 13.19
C SER A 113 -7.43 -8.36 14.71
N ASN A 114 -6.46 -9.11 15.24
CA ASN A 114 -6.39 -9.44 16.67
C ASN A 114 -4.95 -9.46 17.24
N GLY A 115 -3.93 -9.24 16.40
CA GLY A 115 -2.52 -9.25 16.79
C GLY A 115 -1.94 -10.63 17.07
N THR A 116 -2.71 -11.71 16.95
CA THR A 116 -2.22 -13.08 17.20
C THR A 116 -1.20 -13.50 16.14
N SER A 117 -0.27 -14.38 16.51
CA SER A 117 0.75 -14.92 15.61
C SER A 117 0.14 -15.57 14.37
N PHE A 118 0.77 -15.32 13.22
CA PHE A 118 0.45 -15.99 11.96
C PHE A 118 1.55 -17.01 11.63
N ASP A 119 1.23 -18.30 11.76
CA ASP A 119 2.20 -19.41 11.63
C ASP A 119 1.99 -20.25 10.35
N LEU A 120 1.22 -19.75 9.38
CA LEU A 120 0.92 -20.46 8.12
C LEU A 120 1.83 -20.05 6.95
N GLY A 121 2.91 -19.30 7.24
CA GLY A 121 4.00 -19.03 6.29
C GLY A 121 4.99 -20.19 6.27
N HIS A 122 5.63 -20.48 5.12
CA HIS A 122 6.56 -21.62 5.04
C HIS A 122 7.83 -21.41 4.23
N ASN A 123 7.82 -20.58 3.19
CA ASN A 123 9.04 -20.19 2.47
C ASN A 123 9.04 -18.68 2.30
N GLY A 124 10.21 -18.07 2.42
CA GLY A 124 10.37 -16.63 2.31
C GLY A 124 11.54 -16.29 1.38
N THR A 125 11.36 -15.27 0.54
CA THR A 125 12.46 -14.66 -0.20
C THR A 125 12.45 -13.16 0.02
N ILE A 126 13.62 -12.54 -0.10
CA ILE A 126 13.81 -11.11 0.04
C ILE A 126 14.69 -10.59 -1.10
N GLN A 127 14.38 -9.40 -1.59
CA GLN A 127 15.14 -8.75 -2.65
C GLN A 127 15.46 -7.30 -2.27
N PHE A 128 16.70 -6.91 -2.54
CA PHE A 128 17.20 -5.58 -2.22
C PHE A 128 17.43 -4.80 -3.51
N THR A 129 17.00 -3.56 -3.55
CA THR A 129 17.24 -2.64 -4.68
C THR A 129 17.66 -1.29 -4.13
N LEU A 130 18.81 -0.77 -4.56
CA LEU A 130 19.14 0.63 -4.30
C LEU A 130 18.22 1.48 -5.18
N TRP A 131 17.20 2.08 -4.55
CA TRP A 131 16.14 2.81 -5.23
C TRP A 131 16.59 4.23 -5.60
N ASP A 132 17.38 4.85 -4.72
CA ASP A 132 17.93 6.19 -4.92
C ASP A 132 19.36 6.27 -4.36
N PRO A 133 20.41 6.42 -5.21
CA PRO A 133 20.34 6.47 -6.68
C PRO A 133 19.95 5.10 -7.28
N PRO A 134 19.17 5.07 -8.37
CA PRO A 134 18.60 3.82 -8.88
C PRO A 134 19.68 2.86 -9.41
N ARG A 135 19.64 1.61 -8.95
CA ARG A 135 20.42 0.48 -9.48
C ARG A 135 19.53 -0.72 -9.78
N PRO A 136 19.99 -1.67 -10.62
CA PRO A 136 19.31 -2.94 -10.79
C PRO A 136 19.11 -3.66 -9.44
N PRO A 137 18.03 -4.43 -9.27
CA PRO A 137 17.84 -5.26 -8.10
C PRO A 137 18.96 -6.29 -7.92
N GLU A 138 19.36 -6.52 -6.68
CA GLU A 138 20.22 -7.64 -6.31
C GLU A 138 19.46 -8.97 -6.53
N PRO A 139 20.17 -10.11 -6.64
CA PRO A 139 19.55 -11.42 -6.64
C PRO A 139 18.67 -11.63 -5.40
N LYS A 140 17.57 -12.38 -5.56
CA LYS A 140 16.75 -12.79 -4.43
C LYS A 140 17.57 -13.66 -3.48
N GLN A 141 17.34 -13.47 -2.20
CA GLN A 141 17.93 -14.26 -1.12
C GLN A 141 16.81 -14.99 -0.39
N ASP A 142 17.09 -16.21 0.05
CA ASP A 142 16.14 -16.99 0.85
C ASP A 142 16.18 -16.50 2.30
N LEU A 143 15.00 -16.37 2.90
CA LEU A 143 14.86 -16.10 4.33
C LEU A 143 14.98 -17.42 5.10
N ASP A 144 15.63 -17.38 6.26
CA ASP A 144 15.58 -18.47 7.22
C ASP A 144 14.25 -18.43 8.00
N GLY A 145 13.65 -19.59 8.19
CA GLY A 145 12.33 -19.76 8.81
C GLY A 145 11.37 -20.65 7.99
N PRO A 146 10.13 -20.80 8.45
CA PRO A 146 9.53 -20.11 9.59
C PRO A 146 10.09 -20.60 10.94
N HIS A 147 10.25 -19.66 11.87
CA HIS A 147 10.60 -19.92 13.27
C HIS A 147 9.39 -19.57 14.16
N GLY A 148 8.26 -20.25 13.93
CA GLY A 148 6.94 -19.80 14.40
C GLY A 148 6.39 -18.74 13.45
N ASN A 149 6.16 -17.53 13.94
CA ASN A 149 5.53 -16.46 13.16
C ASN A 149 6.51 -15.54 12.42
N HIS A 150 7.80 -15.89 12.38
CA HIS A 150 8.81 -15.01 11.84
C HIS A 150 9.84 -15.69 10.95
N PHE A 151 10.47 -14.86 10.13
CA PHE A 151 11.56 -15.17 9.21
C PHE A 151 12.71 -14.19 9.45
N PHE A 152 13.95 -14.59 9.17
CA PHE A 152 15.07 -13.66 9.24
C PHE A 152 16.14 -13.93 8.18
N ILE A 153 17.04 -12.96 8.00
CA ILE A 153 18.24 -13.11 7.18
C ILE A 153 19.34 -12.22 7.71
N THR A 154 20.59 -12.68 7.64
CA THR A 154 21.76 -11.82 7.77
C THR A 154 22.34 -11.51 6.39
N THR A 155 22.51 -10.23 6.06
CA THR A 155 22.89 -9.79 4.72
C THR A 155 23.85 -8.59 4.73
N THR A 156 24.61 -8.44 3.65
CA THR A 156 25.45 -7.27 3.36
C THR A 156 24.91 -6.45 2.18
N ALA A 157 23.67 -6.69 1.76
CA ALA A 157 23.09 -6.10 0.56
C ALA A 157 23.04 -4.58 0.59
N LEU A 158 22.85 -3.97 1.77
CA LEU A 158 22.85 -2.52 1.99
C LEU A 158 24.29 -1.96 1.96
N SER A 159 24.93 -2.14 0.80
CA SER A 159 26.36 -1.97 0.53
C SER A 159 26.74 -0.56 0.06
N SER A 160 25.76 0.33 -0.10
CA SER A 160 25.96 1.70 -0.58
C SER A 160 25.02 2.67 0.12
N PRO A 161 25.43 3.93 0.30
CA PRO A 161 24.53 4.99 0.76
C PRO A 161 23.37 5.22 -0.21
N GLY A 162 22.21 5.56 0.34
CA GLY A 162 21.00 5.86 -0.42
C GLY A 162 19.74 5.25 0.19
N LEU A 163 18.64 5.31 -0.54
CA LEU A 163 17.38 4.70 -0.15
C LEU A 163 17.29 3.29 -0.72
N TRP A 164 17.21 2.28 0.14
CA TRP A 164 17.05 0.89 -0.25
C TRP A 164 15.57 0.50 -0.21
N LYS A 165 15.08 -0.06 -1.32
CA LYS A 165 13.81 -0.77 -1.39
C LYS A 165 14.05 -2.24 -1.08
N ILE A 166 13.27 -2.77 -0.15
CA ILE A 166 13.35 -4.16 0.32
C ILE A 166 12.01 -4.81 0.04
N ASP A 167 11.99 -5.78 -0.88
CA ASP A 167 10.78 -6.53 -1.23
C ASP A 167 10.84 -7.94 -0.62
N ALA A 168 9.93 -8.25 0.30
CA ALA A 168 9.77 -9.57 0.89
C ALA A 168 8.57 -10.30 0.27
N ASN A 169 8.76 -11.58 -0.05
CA ASN A 169 7.72 -12.49 -0.56
C ASN A 169 7.68 -13.75 0.31
N ILE A 170 6.56 -13.97 0.98
CA ILE A 170 6.35 -15.11 1.88
C ILE A 170 5.21 -15.97 1.35
N GLN A 171 5.50 -17.24 1.08
CA GLN A 171 4.52 -18.22 0.66
C GLN A 171 3.64 -18.63 1.83
N ARG A 172 2.35 -18.79 1.55
CA ARG A 172 1.29 -19.03 2.54
C ARG A 172 0.54 -20.31 2.23
N PHE A 173 0.11 -21.04 3.26
CA PHE A 173 -0.76 -22.20 3.07
C PHE A 173 -2.24 -21.82 2.92
N ASP A 174 -2.64 -20.66 3.41
CA ASP A 174 -4.04 -20.21 3.48
C ASP A 174 -4.44 -19.27 2.33
N GLY A 175 -3.53 -18.94 1.41
CA GLY A 175 -3.81 -17.99 0.34
C GLY A 175 -2.63 -17.74 -0.59
N PHE A 176 -2.71 -16.65 -1.34
CA PHE A 176 -1.62 -16.19 -2.20
C PHE A 176 -0.41 -15.73 -1.40
N ASP A 177 0.75 -15.73 -2.05
CA ASP A 177 1.99 -15.19 -1.48
C ASP A 177 1.80 -13.78 -0.94
N LEU A 178 2.22 -13.57 0.30
CA LEU A 178 2.29 -12.27 0.93
C LEU A 178 3.47 -11.48 0.36
N ARG A 179 3.20 -10.29 -0.17
CA ARG A 179 4.22 -9.37 -0.70
C ARG A 179 4.23 -8.06 0.07
N ALA A 180 5.34 -7.79 0.75
CA ALA A 180 5.55 -6.56 1.51
C ALA A 180 6.79 -5.82 1.02
N THR A 181 6.71 -4.50 0.97
CA THR A 181 7.80 -3.62 0.54
C THR A 181 8.12 -2.63 1.64
N PHE A 182 9.42 -2.48 1.93
CA PHE A 182 9.97 -1.55 2.92
C PHE A 182 11.01 -0.64 2.28
N TYR A 183 11.23 0.53 2.90
CA TYR A 183 12.24 1.48 2.47
C TYR A 183 13.15 1.84 3.64
N VAL A 184 14.46 1.61 3.46
CA VAL A 184 15.47 1.79 4.51
C VAL A 184 16.54 2.77 4.01
N PRO A 185 16.71 3.94 4.64
CA PRO A 185 17.75 4.88 4.27
C PRO A 185 19.10 4.51 4.90
N ILE A 186 20.17 4.49 4.10
CA ILE A 186 21.56 4.30 4.54
C ILE A 186 22.36 5.57 4.26
N LYS A 187 23.06 6.09 5.26
CA LYS A 187 23.93 7.27 5.09
C LYS A 187 25.33 6.85 4.65
N ALA A 188 26.05 7.80 4.03
CA ALA A 188 27.48 7.65 3.83
C ALA A 188 28.20 7.59 5.17
N SER A 189 29.18 6.69 5.30
CA SER A 189 30.14 6.78 6.39
C SER A 189 30.88 8.11 6.27
N GLY A 190 30.79 8.93 7.32
CA GLY A 190 31.56 10.18 7.43
C GLY A 190 33.05 9.93 7.63
#